data_AF-A0A842W503-F1
#
_entry.id   AF-A0A842W503-F1
#
_cell.length_a   1.000
_cell.length_b   1.000
_cell.length_c   1.000
_cell.angle_alpha   90.00
_cell.angle_beta   90.00
_cell.angle_gamma   90.00
#
_symmetry.space_group_name_H-M   'P 1'
#
loop_
_entity.id
_entity.type
_entity.pdbx_description
1 polymer ?
#
loop_
_entity_poly.entity_id
_entity_poly.type
_entity_poly.pdbx_seq_one_letter_code
_entity_poly.pdbx_strand_id
1 'polypeptide(L)'
;MTPCIYCDNKKTVYKCSKCRAEVCEEHLISTEYYYCKKHDSVEYSHVKADIFDDRCKVLEKSSCPQCKALLMLDIMPNKEYYLKCTKCSWDSYKLNPKIHHKNYKLVIKEGISNKLIKKADLCNRKLKRKKGINICPNCLVQFLKNGHITSFSTVRN
;
A
#
# COMPACT_ATOMS: atom_id res chain seq x y z
N MET A 1 18.77 -14.26 22.13
CA MET A 1 18.03 -13.48 21.11
C MET A 1 18.39 -12.03 21.29
N THR A 2 19.06 -11.46 20.31
CA THR A 2 19.44 -10.04 20.30
C THR A 2 18.19 -9.21 20.00
N PRO A 3 17.89 -8.17 20.80
CA PRO A 3 16.76 -7.29 20.53
C PRO A 3 16.98 -6.50 19.24
N CYS A 4 15.89 -6.03 18.63
CA CYS A 4 15.97 -5.14 17.48
C CYS A 4 16.82 -3.90 17.83
N ILE A 5 17.69 -3.49 16.91
CA ILE A 5 18.54 -2.31 17.15
C ILE A 5 17.74 -0.98 17.27
N TYR A 6 16.48 -0.96 16.83
CA TYR A 6 15.61 0.23 16.85
C TYR A 6 14.50 0.17 17.90
N CYS A 7 14.27 -0.98 18.53
CA CYS A 7 13.26 -1.11 19.58
C CYS A 7 13.52 -2.32 20.49
N ASP A 8 12.93 -2.34 21.68
CA ASP A 8 13.07 -3.44 22.65
C ASP A 8 12.37 -4.75 22.24
N ASN A 9 11.93 -4.86 20.98
CA ASN A 9 11.34 -6.09 20.47
C ASN A 9 12.41 -7.19 20.38
N LYS A 10 12.21 -8.26 21.15
CA LYS A 10 13.12 -9.41 21.25
C LYS A 10 13.06 -10.34 20.03
N LYS A 11 12.09 -10.14 19.12
CA LYS A 11 11.89 -10.96 17.92
C LYS A 11 12.46 -10.24 16.69
N THR A 12 13.74 -10.49 16.41
CA THR A 12 14.39 -10.06 15.17
C THR A 12 14.06 -11.06 14.05
N VAL A 13 13.70 -10.55 12.87
CA VAL A 13 13.29 -11.36 11.71
C VAL A 13 14.26 -11.23 10.53
N TYR A 14 15.15 -10.24 10.56
CA TYR A 14 16.13 -10.01 9.52
C TYR A 14 17.46 -9.55 10.10
N LYS A 15 18.54 -10.16 9.62
CA LYS A 15 19.92 -9.75 9.87
C LYS A 15 20.53 -9.22 8.58
N CYS A 16 20.90 -7.95 8.57
CA CYS A 16 21.48 -7.34 7.38
C CYS A 16 22.87 -7.92 7.08
N SER A 17 23.10 -8.39 5.85
CA SER A 17 24.41 -8.91 5.44
C SER A 17 25.52 -7.85 5.40
N LYS A 18 25.17 -6.58 5.18
CA LYS A 18 26.13 -5.47 5.05
C LYS A 18 26.59 -4.91 6.40
N CYS A 19 25.64 -4.48 7.24
CA CYS A 19 25.96 -3.82 8.52
C CYS A 19 25.74 -4.72 9.74
N ARG A 20 25.31 -5.98 9.54
CA ARG A 20 25.02 -6.98 10.59
C ARG A 20 23.93 -6.57 11.60
N ALA A 21 23.25 -5.44 11.36
CA ALA A 21 22.12 -5.01 12.18
C ALA A 21 20.98 -6.03 12.12
N GLU A 22 20.40 -6.32 13.28
CA GLU A 22 19.25 -7.19 13.42
C GLU A 22 17.99 -6.34 13.67
N VAL A 23 16.96 -6.55 12.86
CA VAL A 23 15.73 -5.76 12.87
C VAL A 23 14.50 -6.64 13.02
N CYS A 24 13.50 -6.11 13.73
CA CYS A 24 12.16 -6.71 13.77
C CYS A 24 11.40 -6.39 12.47
N GLU A 25 10.23 -7.02 12.30
CA GLU A 25 9.39 -6.89 11.10
C GLU A 25 8.95 -5.45 10.84
N GLU A 26 8.66 -4.68 11.90
CA GLU A 26 8.25 -3.29 11.80
C GLU A 26 9.36 -2.35 11.33
N HIS A 27 10.63 -2.69 11.63
CA HIS A 27 11.80 -1.89 11.25
C HIS A 27 12.53 -2.46 10.02
N LEU A 28 11.96 -3.48 9.39
CA LEU A 28 12.45 -4.02 8.13
C LEU A 28 11.85 -3.25 6.96
N ILE A 29 12.69 -2.65 6.13
CA ILE A 29 12.24 -1.99 4.90
C ILE A 29 12.33 -3.02 3.78
N SER A 30 11.18 -3.39 3.22
CA SER A 30 11.09 -4.34 2.11
C SER A 30 10.60 -3.61 0.87
N THR A 31 11.25 -3.82 -0.28
CA THR A 31 10.76 -3.33 -1.59
C THR A 31 9.75 -4.29 -2.22
N GLU A 32 9.29 -5.29 -1.48
CA GLU A 32 8.27 -6.20 -1.97
C GLU A 32 6.94 -5.50 -2.18
N TYR A 33 6.23 -5.96 -3.21
CA TYR A 33 4.89 -5.48 -3.46
C TYR A 33 4.02 -6.59 -4.03
N TYR A 34 2.72 -6.39 -3.87
CA TYR A 34 1.68 -7.29 -4.27
C TYR A 34 0.89 -6.63 -5.38
N TYR A 35 0.50 -7.40 -6.39
CA TYR A 35 -0.23 -6.86 -7.54
C TYR A 35 -1.31 -7.83 -8.00
N CYS A 36 -2.35 -7.30 -8.65
CA CYS A 36 -3.38 -8.13 -9.26
C CYS A 36 -3.02 -8.39 -10.72
N LYS A 37 -3.11 -9.64 -11.22
CA LYS A 37 -2.87 -9.93 -12.65
C LYS A 37 -3.79 -9.17 -13.61
N LYS A 38 -4.96 -8.71 -13.15
CA LYS A 38 -5.90 -7.90 -13.94
C LYS A 38 -5.61 -6.40 -13.86
N HIS A 39 -5.01 -5.97 -12.76
CA HIS A 39 -4.72 -4.57 -12.44
C HIS A 39 -3.26 -4.50 -12.02
N ASP A 40 -2.36 -4.79 -12.96
CA ASP A 40 -0.92 -4.92 -12.77
C ASP A 40 -0.24 -3.61 -12.39
N SER A 41 -0.80 -2.49 -12.85
CA SER A 41 -0.40 -1.14 -12.49
C SER A 41 -0.77 -0.73 -11.05
N VAL A 42 -1.56 -1.54 -10.34
CA VAL A 42 -1.93 -1.29 -8.94
C VAL A 42 -1.08 -2.15 -8.02
N GLU A 43 -0.28 -1.47 -7.20
CA GLU A 43 0.60 -2.09 -6.22
C GLU A 43 0.06 -1.94 -4.81
N TYR A 44 0.21 -3.01 -4.05
CA TYR A 44 -0.13 -3.11 -2.64
C TYR A 44 1.16 -3.37 -1.85
N SER A 45 1.35 -2.66 -0.74
CA SER A 45 2.39 -3.04 0.22
C SER A 45 2.01 -4.35 0.92
N HIS A 46 2.99 -5.01 1.55
CA HIS A 46 2.74 -6.20 2.38
C HIS A 46 1.62 -5.96 3.40
N VAL A 47 1.68 -4.84 4.14
CA VAL A 47 0.67 -4.47 5.15
C VAL A 47 -0.73 -4.37 4.54
N LYS A 48 -0.86 -3.75 3.36
CA LYS A 48 -2.16 -3.62 2.70
C LYS A 48 -2.67 -4.94 2.13
N ALA A 49 -1.77 -5.77 1.60
CA ALA A 49 -2.14 -7.09 1.11
C ALA A 49 -2.71 -7.94 2.24
N ASP A 50 -2.09 -7.92 3.42
CA ASP A 50 -2.53 -8.62 4.62
C ASP A 50 -3.91 -8.13 5.11
N ILE A 51 -4.10 -6.81 5.23
CA ILE A 51 -5.40 -6.21 5.61
C ILE A 51 -6.53 -6.62 4.65
N PHE A 52 -6.20 -6.90 3.39
CA PHE A 52 -7.17 -7.29 2.37
C PHE A 52 -7.23 -8.78 2.07
N ASP A 53 -6.67 -9.63 2.93
CA ASP A 53 -6.62 -11.09 2.79
C ASP A 53 -6.01 -11.54 1.44
N ASP A 54 -4.96 -10.86 1.00
CA ASP A 54 -4.32 -11.03 -0.31
C ASP A 54 -5.31 -10.89 -1.49
N ARG A 55 -6.35 -10.05 -1.35
CA ARG A 55 -7.32 -9.78 -2.42
C ARG A 55 -7.20 -8.38 -2.98
N CYS A 56 -7.30 -8.28 -4.30
CA CYS A 56 -7.49 -7.00 -4.97
C CYS A 56 -8.77 -6.32 -4.47
N LYS A 57 -8.79 -4.98 -4.48
CA LYS A 57 -9.95 -4.16 -4.06
C LYS A 57 -10.26 -3.05 -5.05
N VAL A 58 -9.88 -3.23 -6.32
CA VAL A 58 -10.20 -2.29 -7.41
C VAL A 58 -11.68 -2.43 -7.80
N LEU A 59 -12.36 -1.30 -8.00
CA LEU A 59 -13.74 -1.23 -8.46
C LEU A 59 -13.77 -1.08 -9.98
N GLU A 60 -14.19 -2.13 -10.68
CA GLU A 60 -14.05 -2.23 -12.15
C GLU A 60 -15.00 -1.32 -12.91
N LYS A 61 -16.13 -0.95 -12.30
CA LYS A 61 -17.12 -0.04 -12.85
C LYS A 61 -17.13 1.29 -12.11
N SER A 62 -15.94 1.86 -11.90
CA SER A 62 -15.75 3.15 -11.24
C SER A 62 -14.94 4.12 -12.10
N SER A 63 -15.02 5.42 -11.79
CA SER A 63 -14.24 6.44 -12.46
C SER A 63 -13.88 7.57 -11.50
N CYS A 64 -12.58 7.86 -11.41
CA CYS A 64 -12.05 8.97 -10.64
C CYS A 64 -12.58 10.29 -11.19
N PRO A 65 -13.06 11.22 -10.35
CA PRO A 65 -13.59 12.49 -10.81
C PRO A 65 -12.50 13.36 -11.47
N GLN A 66 -11.23 13.21 -11.09
CA GLN A 66 -10.12 13.99 -11.62
C GLN A 66 -9.51 13.43 -12.91
N CYS A 67 -9.09 12.17 -12.93
CA CYS A 67 -8.36 11.59 -14.07
C CYS A 67 -9.07 10.45 -14.79
N LYS A 68 -10.34 10.19 -14.43
CA LYS A 68 -11.21 9.12 -14.98
C LYS A 68 -10.70 7.69 -14.80
N ALA A 69 -9.55 7.48 -14.18
CA ALA A 69 -9.01 6.16 -13.86
C ALA A 69 -9.91 5.37 -12.88
N LEU A 70 -9.65 4.08 -12.73
CA LEU A 70 -10.38 3.24 -11.78
C LEU A 70 -10.14 3.70 -10.34
N LEU A 71 -11.15 3.53 -9.50
CA LEU A 71 -11.06 3.67 -8.06
C LEU A 71 -10.84 2.30 -7.42
N MET A 72 -10.28 2.30 -6.21
CA MET A 72 -10.16 1.13 -5.36
C MET A 72 -10.62 1.47 -3.95
N LEU A 73 -11.04 0.46 -3.20
CA LEU A 73 -11.22 0.58 -1.76
C LEU A 73 -9.85 0.58 -1.07
N ASP A 74 -9.68 1.51 -0.14
CA ASP A 74 -8.53 1.60 0.75
C ASP A 74 -9.04 1.80 2.19
N ILE A 75 -8.16 1.63 3.17
CA ILE A 75 -8.52 1.65 4.60
C ILE A 75 -7.53 2.50 5.39
N MET A 76 -8.07 3.30 6.30
CA MET A 76 -7.32 4.12 7.24
C MET A 76 -6.95 3.33 8.51
N PRO A 77 -5.93 3.76 9.27
CA PRO A 77 -5.57 3.13 10.55
C PRO A 77 -6.73 3.06 11.56
N ASN A 78 -7.68 4.00 11.50
CA ASN A 78 -8.89 4.01 12.33
C ASN A 78 -10.00 3.04 11.83
N LYS A 79 -9.69 2.17 10.86
CA LYS A 79 -10.59 1.19 10.22
C LYS A 79 -11.74 1.79 9.42
N GLU A 80 -11.61 3.03 8.95
CA GLU A 80 -12.54 3.62 7.98
C GLU A 80 -12.10 3.33 6.54
N TYR A 81 -13.06 2.87 5.74
CA TYR A 81 -12.89 2.63 4.32
C TYR A 81 -13.16 3.91 3.54
N TYR A 82 -12.45 4.09 2.43
CA TYR A 82 -12.64 5.20 1.50
C TYR A 82 -12.30 4.76 0.07
N LEU A 83 -12.61 5.62 -0.90
CA LEU A 83 -12.25 5.42 -2.31
C LEU A 83 -10.93 6.12 -2.61
N LYS A 84 -10.01 5.40 -3.22
CA LYS A 84 -8.72 5.93 -3.67
C LYS A 84 -8.58 5.75 -5.17
N CYS A 85 -8.02 6.75 -5.86
CA CYS A 85 -7.68 6.62 -7.26
C CYS A 85 -6.48 5.69 -7.47
N THR A 86 -6.52 4.90 -8.54
CA THR A 86 -5.42 4.00 -8.94
C THR A 86 -4.27 4.71 -9.66
N LYS A 87 -4.43 5.98 -10.06
CA LYS A 87 -3.43 6.72 -10.85
C LYS A 87 -3.01 8.07 -10.28
N CYS A 88 -3.95 8.89 -9.82
CA CYS A 88 -3.66 10.22 -9.26
C CYS A 88 -3.81 10.23 -7.74
N SER A 89 -3.50 11.37 -7.12
CA SER A 89 -3.59 11.58 -5.67
C SER A 89 -5.01 11.79 -5.15
N TRP A 90 -6.05 11.54 -5.95
CA TRP A 90 -7.42 11.70 -5.48
C TRP A 90 -7.82 10.57 -4.53
N ASP A 91 -8.37 10.95 -3.38
CA ASP A 91 -9.04 10.05 -2.45
C ASP A 91 -10.26 10.74 -1.85
N SER A 92 -11.32 9.97 -1.58
CA SER A 92 -12.57 10.48 -1.02
C SER A 92 -12.50 10.73 0.49
N TYR A 93 -11.36 10.48 1.14
CA TYR A 93 -11.19 10.84 2.53
C TYR A 93 -10.85 12.33 2.66
N LYS A 94 -9.92 12.82 1.82
CA LYS A 94 -9.42 14.19 1.84
C LYS A 94 -10.16 15.11 0.88
N LEU A 95 -10.47 14.61 -0.32
CA LEU A 95 -11.02 15.42 -1.40
C LEU A 95 -12.51 15.16 -1.61
N ASN A 96 -13.18 16.11 -2.27
CA ASN A 96 -14.59 15.98 -2.57
C ASN A 96 -14.85 15.03 -3.75
N PRO A 97 -15.97 14.28 -3.72
CA PRO A 97 -16.88 14.14 -2.58
C PRO A 97 -16.25 13.36 -1.42
N LYS A 98 -16.48 13.83 -0.18
CA LYS A 98 -15.98 13.17 1.03
C LYS A 98 -16.82 11.94 1.34
N ILE A 99 -16.25 10.76 1.14
CA ILE A 99 -16.89 9.46 1.33
C ILE A 99 -15.94 8.59 2.14
N HIS A 100 -16.26 8.35 3.40
CA HIS A 100 -15.53 7.42 4.26
C HIS A 100 -16.45 6.85 5.33
N HIS A 101 -16.38 5.54 5.56
CA HIS A 101 -17.23 4.84 6.52
C HIS A 101 -16.51 3.63 7.12
N LYS A 102 -16.89 3.24 8.34
CA LYS A 102 -16.43 1.97 8.95
C LYS A 102 -16.87 0.72 8.18
N ASN A 103 -17.89 0.83 7.33
CA ASN A 103 -18.39 -0.26 6.51
C ASN A 103 -18.18 0.05 5.02
N TYR A 104 -17.39 -0.77 4.33
CA TYR A 104 -17.09 -0.60 2.90
C TYR A 104 -18.35 -0.62 2.01
N LYS A 105 -19.42 -1.31 2.42
CA LYS A 105 -20.68 -1.33 1.66
C LYS A 105 -21.34 0.05 1.61
N LEU A 106 -21.20 0.84 2.68
CA LEU A 106 -21.71 2.22 2.72
C LEU A 106 -20.88 3.12 1.80
N VAL A 107 -19.55 2.95 1.78
CA VAL A 107 -18.65 3.66 0.84
C VAL A 107 -19.04 3.38 -0.61
N ILE A 108 -19.33 2.11 -0.95
CA ILE A 108 -19.77 1.75 -2.30
C ILE A 108 -21.13 2.38 -2.61
N LYS A 109 -22.10 2.29 -1.69
CA LYS A 109 -23.44 2.87 -1.87
C LYS A 109 -23.37 4.37 -2.11
N GLU A 110 -22.60 5.09 -1.30
CA GLU A 110 -22.42 6.53 -1.45
C GLU A 110 -21.61 6.89 -2.70
N GLY A 111 -20.62 6.06 -3.07
CA GLY A 111 -19.90 6.20 -4.35
C GLY A 111 -20.81 6.03 -5.56
N ILE A 112 -21.86 5.19 -5.48
CA ILE A 112 -22.90 5.08 -6.51
C ILE A 112 -23.77 6.33 -6.54
N SER A 113 -24.24 6.80 -5.37
CA SER A 113 -25.04 8.03 -5.27
C SER A 113 -24.31 9.25 -5.84
N ASN A 114 -22.99 9.34 -5.62
CA ASN A 114 -22.11 10.39 -6.14
C ASN A 114 -21.65 10.14 -7.60
N LYS A 115 -22.19 9.13 -8.29
CA LYS A 115 -21.85 8.76 -9.69
C LYS A 115 -20.37 8.44 -9.92
N LEU A 116 -19.62 8.11 -8.87
CA LEU A 116 -18.23 7.64 -8.96
C LEU A 116 -18.15 6.16 -9.31
N ILE A 117 -19.19 5.40 -8.93
CA ILE A 117 -19.33 3.97 -9.16
C ILE A 117 -20.62 3.74 -9.94
N LYS A 118 -20.53 3.12 -11.11
CA LYS A 118 -21.70 2.73 -11.92
C LYS A 118 -22.34 1.45 -11.40
N LYS A 119 -21.51 0.51 -10.93
CA LYS A 119 -21.95 -0.78 -10.39
C LYS A 119 -20.97 -1.24 -9.30
N ALA A 120 -21.49 -1.85 -8.25
CA ALA A 120 -20.70 -2.48 -7.19
C ALA A 120 -19.96 -3.73 -7.69
N ASP A 121 -18.96 -3.53 -8.54
CA ASP A 121 -18.16 -4.58 -9.16
C ASP A 121 -16.73 -4.52 -8.61
N LEU A 122 -16.56 -5.06 -7.40
CA LEU A 122 -15.28 -5.09 -6.70
C LEU A 122 -14.50 -6.33 -7.14
N CYS A 123 -13.33 -6.12 -7.73
CA CYS A 123 -12.41 -7.20 -8.01
C CYS A 123 -12.04 -7.91 -6.70
N ASN A 124 -11.99 -9.23 -6.70
CA ASN A 124 -11.62 -10.07 -5.55
C ASN A 124 -10.58 -11.14 -5.93
N ARG A 125 -9.83 -10.89 -7.00
CA ARG A 125 -8.76 -11.80 -7.47
C ARG A 125 -7.61 -11.81 -6.46
N LYS A 126 -6.97 -12.97 -6.31
CA LYS A 126 -5.80 -13.14 -5.44
C LYS A 126 -4.63 -12.29 -5.95
N LEU A 127 -3.98 -11.59 -5.02
CA LEU A 127 -2.76 -10.84 -5.28
C LEU A 127 -1.58 -11.78 -5.49
N LYS A 128 -0.67 -11.37 -6.36
CA LYS A 128 0.61 -12.02 -6.55
C LYS A 128 1.69 -11.20 -5.87
N ARG A 129 2.53 -11.88 -5.10
CA ARG A 129 3.74 -11.29 -4.53
C ARG A 129 4.82 -11.17 -5.61
N LYS A 130 5.40 -9.98 -5.76
CA LYS A 130 6.69 -9.79 -6.42
C LYS A 130 7.74 -9.66 -5.32
N LYS A 131 8.73 -10.56 -5.33
CA LYS A 131 9.82 -10.55 -4.35
C LYS A 131 10.60 -9.25 -4.49
N GLY A 132 10.78 -8.56 -3.37
CA GLY A 132 11.67 -7.41 -3.25
C GLY A 132 12.97 -7.76 -2.54
N ILE A 133 13.75 -6.73 -2.24
CA ILE A 133 14.94 -6.80 -1.41
C ILE A 133 14.64 -6.23 -0.02
N ASN A 134 15.23 -6.86 0.99
CA ASN A 134 15.17 -6.42 2.37
C ASN A 134 16.34 -5.49 2.68
N ILE A 135 16.03 -4.25 3.04
CA ILE A 135 16.98 -3.21 3.36
C ILE A 135 16.81 -2.86 4.84
N CYS A 136 17.89 -2.85 5.61
CA CYS A 136 17.82 -2.33 6.98
C CYS A 136 17.92 -0.80 6.97
N PRO A 137 17.36 -0.10 7.98
CA PRO A 137 17.40 1.36 8.03
C PRO A 137 18.84 1.92 7.99
N ASN A 138 19.81 1.29 8.64
CA ASN A 138 21.22 1.70 8.57
C ASN A 138 21.78 1.70 7.14
N CYS A 139 21.48 0.66 6.36
CA CYS A 139 21.92 0.58 4.96
C CYS A 139 21.15 1.54 4.07
N LEU A 140 19.86 1.79 4.36
CA LEU A 140 19.10 2.83 3.65
C LEU A 140 19.71 4.22 3.90
N VAL A 141 20.02 4.54 5.16
CA VAL A 141 20.64 5.83 5.51
C VAL A 141 22.00 5.99 4.85
N GLN A 142 22.84 4.95 4.84
CA GLN A 142 24.12 4.99 4.11
C GLN A 142 23.93 5.17 2.61
N PHE A 143 22.94 4.49 2.01
CA PHE A 143 22.60 4.65 0.60
C PHE A 143 22.18 6.08 0.28
N LEU A 144 21.33 6.69 1.12
CA LEU A 144 20.88 8.07 0.95
C LEU A 144 22.00 9.09 1.18
N LYS A 145 22.90 8.85 2.15
CA LYS A 145 24.05 9.74 2.43
C LYS A 145 25.11 9.72 1.33
N ASN A 146 25.31 8.57 0.68
CA ASN A 146 26.32 8.40 -0.36
C ASN A 146 25.78 8.69 -1.77
N GLY A 147 24.45 8.85 -1.91
CA GLY A 147 23.81 9.17 -3.17
C GLY A 147 23.90 10.66 -3.48
N HIS A 148 24.71 11.05 -4.47
CA HIS A 148 24.59 12.37 -5.10
C HIS A 148 23.16 12.50 -5.67
N ILE A 149 22.30 13.26 -4.98
CA ILE A 149 20.91 13.58 -5.35
C ILE A 149 20.12 12.33 -5.78
N THR A 150 19.87 11.40 -4.85
CA THR A 150 18.97 10.27 -5.10
C THR A 150 17.51 10.73 -5.11
N SER A 151 16.91 10.82 -6.29
CA SER A 151 15.44 10.84 -6.39
C SER A 151 14.86 9.52 -5.88
N PHE A 152 13.72 9.53 -5.20
CA PHE A 152 13.06 8.32 -4.66
C PHE A 152 12.78 7.25 -5.74
N SER A 153 12.77 7.63 -7.02
CA SER A 153 12.67 6.75 -8.18
C SER A 153 13.78 5.69 -8.25
N THR A 154 14.99 6.01 -7.79
CA THR A 154 16.17 5.13 -7.89
C THR A 154 16.18 4.02 -6.85
N VAL A 155 15.38 4.14 -5.78
CA VAL A 155 15.26 3.11 -4.72
C VAL A 155 14.43 1.90 -5.18
N ARG A 156 13.79 1.98 -6.35
CA ARG A 156 12.81 1.00 -6.84
C ARG A 156 13.37 -0.04 -7.83
N ASN A 157 14.64 0.06 -8.23
CA ASN A 157 15.30 -0.90 -9.13
C ASN A 157 16.33 -1.77 -8.38
#